data_AF-A0A257MH69-F1
#
_entry.id   AF-A0A257MH69-F1
#
_cell.length_a   1.000
_cell.length_b   1.000
_cell.length_c   1.000
_cell.angle_alpha   90.00
_cell.angle_beta   90.00
_cell.angle_gamma   90.00
#
_symmetry.space_group_name_H-M   'P 1'
#
loop_
_entity.id
_entity.type
_entity.pdbx_description
1 polymer ?
#
loop_
_entity_poly.entity_id
_entity_poly.type
_entity_poly.pdbx_seq_one_letter_code
_entity_poly.pdbx_strand_id
1 'polypeptide(L)' 'MRTEKGRLLHSYREGAAISGCLDDYAFLIWGLIDLYETVFEVKYLRASVELTRTMIEHFWDKGQGGLFFSSDDAT' A
#
# COMPACT_ATOMS: atom_id res chain seq x y z
N MET A 1 -9.46 -0.79 -0.47
CA MET A 1 -9.82 -2.14 -1.02
C MET A 1 -8.55 -2.82 -1.50
N ARG A 2 -8.50 -4.15 -1.61
CA ARG A 2 -7.33 -4.89 -2.10
C ARG A 2 -7.71 -5.87 -3.22
N THR A 3 -6.81 -6.08 -4.17
CA THR A 3 -6.93 -7.14 -5.18
C THR A 3 -6.55 -8.50 -4.59
N GLU A 4 -6.81 -9.60 -5.32
CA GLU A 4 -6.38 -10.95 -4.92
C GLU A 4 -4.85 -11.08 -4.78
N LYS A 5 -4.10 -10.25 -5.52
CA LYS A 5 -2.63 -10.15 -5.43
C LYS A 5 -2.18 -9.23 -4.28
N GLY A 6 -3.09 -8.77 -3.44
CA GLY A 6 -2.80 -7.90 -2.29
C GLY A 6 -2.54 -6.42 -2.62
N ARG A 7 -2.75 -5.98 -3.87
CA ARG A 7 -2.54 -4.59 -4.29
C ARG A 7 -3.63 -3.68 -3.73
N LEU A 8 -3.27 -2.46 -3.31
CA LEU A 8 -4.28 -1.46 -3.00
C LEU A 8 -4.99 -0.97 -4.26
N LEU A 9 -6.27 -0.63 -4.07
CA LEU A 9 -7.09 0.05 -5.06
C LEU A 9 -7.43 1.44 -4.53
N HIS A 10 -7.15 2.46 -5.35
CA HIS A 10 -7.51 3.84 -5.09
C HIS A 10 -9.04 4.02 -5.12
N SER A 11 -9.69 3.39 -6.11
CA SER A 11 -11.15 3.34 -6.18
C SER A 11 -11.64 2.05 -6.81
N TYR A 12 -12.87 1.67 -6.49
CA TYR A 12 -13.57 0.56 -7.11
C TYR A 12 -15.03 0.97 -7.32
N ARG A 13 -15.51 0.88 -8.58
CA ARG A 13 -16.89 1.17 -8.94
C ARG A 13 -17.34 0.26 -10.06
N GLU A 14 -18.37 -0.56 -9.82
CA GLU A 14 -19.07 -1.36 -10.85
C GLU A 14 -18.13 -2.15 -11.77
N GLY A 15 -17.08 -2.77 -11.20
CA GLY A 15 -16.10 -3.57 -11.95
C GLY A 15 -14.92 -2.77 -12.51
N ALA A 16 -14.96 -1.44 -12.51
CA ALA A 16 -13.80 -0.60 -12.76
C ALA A 16 -13.00 -0.41 -11.47
N ALA A 17 -11.69 -0.68 -11.53
CA ALA A 17 -10.78 -0.55 -10.41
C ALA A 17 -9.59 0.33 -10.84
N ILE A 18 -9.22 1.28 -9.99
CA ILE A 18 -8.04 2.12 -10.19
C ILE A 18 -6.96 1.61 -9.24
N SER A 19 -5.80 1.26 -9.79
CA SER A 19 -4.63 0.85 -9.02
C SER A 19 -4.24 1.94 -8.00
N GLY A 20 -3.92 1.53 -6.77
CA GLY A 20 -3.48 2.45 -5.72
C GLY A 20 -2.14 3.09 -6.07
N CYS A 21 -2.02 4.40 -5.82
CA CYS A 21 -0.75 5.13 -5.95
C CYS A 21 0.08 5.03 -4.67
N LEU A 22 1.30 5.58 -4.71
CA LEU A 22 2.22 5.59 -3.57
C LEU A 22 1.58 6.12 -2.29
N ASP A 23 0.81 7.21 -2.42
CA ASP A 23 0.17 7.87 -1.27
C ASP A 23 -0.89 6.97 -0.61
N ASP A 24 -1.64 6.19 -1.40
CA ASP A 24 -2.61 5.23 -0.87
C ASP A 24 -1.94 4.19 0.03
N TYR A 25 -0.72 3.75 -0.34
CA TYR A 25 0.09 2.87 0.51
C TYR A 25 0.61 3.62 1.73
N ALA A 26 1.24 4.77 1.55
CA ALA A 26 1.87 5.53 2.63
C ALA A 26 0.87 5.91 3.74
N PHE A 27 -0.28 6.47 3.38
CA PHE A 27 -1.29 6.88 4.36
C PHE A 27 -1.98 5.69 5.04
N LEU A 28 -2.20 4.58 4.33
CA LEU A 28 -2.77 3.39 4.95
C LEU A 28 -1.78 2.71 5.90
N ILE A 29 -0.50 2.60 5.51
CA ILE A 29 0.57 2.09 6.38
C ILE A 29 0.63 2.93 7.66
N TRP A 30 0.60 4.26 7.53
CA TRP A 30 0.63 5.16 8.67
C TRP A 30 -0.58 4.96 9.60
N GLY A 31 -1.81 4.95 9.06
CA GLY A 31 -3.00 4.70 9.86
C GLY A 31 -3.00 3.33 10.56
N LEU A 32 -2.38 2.30 9.97
CA LEU A 32 -2.22 0.99 10.61
C LEU A 32 -1.22 1.02 11.78
N ILE A 33 -0.17 1.84 11.68
CA ILE A 33 0.77 2.06 12.80
C ILE A 33 0.04 2.80 13.93
N ASP A 34 -0.70 3.87 13.61
CA ASP A 34 -1.48 4.62 14.61
C ASP A 34 -2.52 3.73 15.31
N LEU A 35 -3.19 2.84 14.58
CA LEU A 35 -4.12 1.85 15.15
C LEU A 35 -3.40 0.88 16.08
N TYR A 36 -2.23 0.38 15.69
CA TYR A 36 -1.43 -0.47 16.57
C TYR A 36 -1.03 0.28 17.85
N GLU A 37 -0.58 1.54 17.76
CA GLU A 37 -0.19 2.33 18.92
C GLU A 37 -1.38 2.70 19.82
N THR A 38 -2.59 2.77 19.25
CA THR A 38 -3.82 3.09 19.99
C THR A 38 -4.37 1.89 20.76
N VAL A 39 -4.42 0.69 20.15
CA VAL A 39 -5.10 -0.48 20.73
C VAL A 39 -4.19 -1.69 20.97
N PHE A 40 -2.92 -1.64 20.57
CA PHE A 40 -1.91 -2.71 20.69
C PHE A 40 -2.30 -4.06 20.07
N GLU A 41 -3.23 -4.07 19.13
CA GLU A 41 -3.56 -5.26 18.37
C GLU A 41 -2.51 -5.51 17.26
N VAL A 42 -1.67 -6.53 17.46
CA VAL A 42 -0.53 -6.89 16.59
C VAL A 42 -0.91 -7.08 15.11
N LYS A 43 -2.17 -7.40 14.82
CA LYS A 43 -2.66 -7.56 13.44
C LYS A 43 -2.44 -6.30 12.59
N TYR A 44 -2.55 -5.11 13.18
CA TYR A 44 -2.36 -3.85 12.47
C TYR A 44 -0.89 -3.62 12.11
N LEU A 45 0.02 -3.90 13.04
CA LEU A 45 1.46 -3.84 12.79
C LEU A 45 1.91 -4.87 11.75
N ARG A 46 1.36 -6.09 11.77
CA ARG A 46 1.65 -7.09 10.72
C ARG A 46 1.19 -6.60 9.34
N ALA A 47 -0.02 -6.05 9.27
CA ALA A 47 -0.56 -5.52 8.03
C ALA A 47 0.24 -4.32 7.47
N SER A 48 0.76 -3.45 8.34
CA SER A 48 1.61 -2.34 7.90
C SER A 48 2.94 -2.83 7.34
N VAL A 49 3.57 -3.82 7.97
CA VAL A 49 4.80 -4.45 7.45
C VAL A 49 4.59 -5.10 6.09
N GLU A 50 3.49 -5.84 5.91
CA GLU A 50 3.15 -6.47 4.63
C GLU A 50 2.97 -5.42 3.53
N LEU A 51 2.20 -4.36 3.80
CA LEU A 51 2.00 -3.27 2.83
C LEU A 51 3.30 -2.54 2.50
N THR A 52 4.15 -2.27 3.50
CA THR A 52 5.45 -1.63 3.27
C THR A 52 6.32 -2.47 2.34
N ARG A 53 6.33 -3.80 2.50
CA ARG A 53 7.07 -4.67 1.58
C ARG A 53 6.56 -4.56 0.15
N THR A 54 5.24 -4.60 -0.03
CA THR A 54 4.62 -4.43 -1.36
C THR A 54 4.90 -3.05 -1.95
N MET A 55 4.86 -1.99 -1.14
CA MET A 55 5.18 -0.62 -1.56
C MET A 55 6.64 -0.52 -2.03
N ILE A 56 7.60 -1.05 -1.27
CA ILE A 56 9.00 -1.04 -1.67
C ILE A 56 9.23 -1.90 -2.92
N GLU A 57 8.62 -3.07 -3.02
CA GLU A 57 8.83 -3.98 -4.15
C GLU A 57 8.46 -3.35 -5.50
N HIS A 58 7.41 -2.52 -5.52
CA HIS A 58 6.79 -2.06 -6.77
C HIS A 58 6.89 -0.57 -7.05
N PHE A 59 7.27 0.23 -6.06
CA PHE A 59 7.44 1.67 -6.22
C PHE A 59 8.92 2.07 -6.14
N TRP A 60 9.83 1.22 -5.67
CA TRP A 60 11.24 1.57 -5.52
C TRP A 60 11.94 1.82 -6.86
N ASP A 61 12.51 3.02 -7.00
CA ASP A 61 13.39 3.34 -8.13
C ASP A 61 14.77 2.70 -7.91
N LYS A 62 15.00 1.57 -8.58
CA LYS A 62 16.27 0.82 -8.53
C LYS A 62 17.46 1.59 -9.09
N GLY A 63 17.24 2.62 -9.91
CA GLY A 63 18.29 3.39 -10.57
C GLY A 63 18.72 4.63 -9.78
N GLN A 64 17.75 5.42 -9.31
CA GLN A 64 18.02 6.73 -8.68
C GLN A 64 17.70 6.76 -7.17
N GLY A 65 17.10 5.71 -6.63
CA GLY A 65 16.57 5.71 -5.27
C GLY A 65 15.28 6.54 -5.14
N GLY A 66 14.61 6.41 -4.01
CA GLY A 66 13.27 6.99 -3.82
C GLY A 66 12.17 6.09 -4.35
N LEU A 67 10.96 6.65 -4.47
CA LEU A 67 9.75 5.93 -4.85
C LEU A 67 9.03 6.64 -6.01
N PHE A 68 8.61 5.87 -7.01
CA PHE A 68 7.69 6.35 -8.04
C PHE A 68 6.30 6.59 -7.46
N PHE A 69 5.53 7.45 -8.11
CA PHE A 69 4.14 7.70 -7.69
C PHE A 69 3.19 6.57 -8.08
N SER A 70 3.44 5.90 -9.21
CA SER A 70 2.66 4.77 -9.71
C SER A 70 3.47 3.49 -9.59
N SER A 71 2.79 2.34 -9.39
CA SER A 71 3.46 1.05 -9.34
C SER A 71 3.95 0.62 -10.73
N ASP A 72 5.00 -0.19 -10.75
CA ASP A 72 5.59 -0.78 -11.97
C ASP A 72 4.67 -1.75 -12.72
N ASP A 73 3.60 -2.22 -12.06
CA ASP A 73 2.61 -3.15 -12.59
C ASP A 73 1.20 -2.52 -12.71
N ALA A 74 1.10 -1.18 -12.59
CA ALA A 74 -0.18 -0.49 -12.69
C ALA A 74 -0.82 -0.79 -14.06
N THR A 75 -2.08 -1.22 -14.03
CA THR A 75 -2.94 -1.46 -15.20
C THR A 75 -4.09 -0.48 -15.22
#